data_AF-A0A535KZA9-F1
#
_entry.id   AF-A0A535KZA9-F1
#
_cell.length_a   1.000
_cell.length_b   1.000
_cell.length_c   1.000
_cell.angle_alpha   90.00
_cell.angle_beta   90.00
_cell.angle_gamma   90.00
#
_symmetry.space_group_name_H-M   'P 1'
#
loop_
_entity.id
_entity.type
_entity.pdbx_description
1 polymer ?
#
loop_
_entity_poly.entity_id
_entity_poly.type
_entity_poly.pdbx_seq_one_letter_code
_entity_poly.pdbx_strand_id
1 'polypeptide(L)'
;MSSSHSTEHDTSMMKPDSSSLVSLVERGLRCIEQGHYAEGADLFKLAREQLFTGQGQLTAALDTLNQATMSYLDAQRTLLEASKHLAESDVEQQAQIAALKKLL
;
A
#
# COMPACT_ATOMS: atom_id res chain seq x y z
N MET A 1 -25.97 36.67 43.62
CA MET A 1 -26.36 35.24 43.59
C MET A 1 -26.06 34.74 42.20
N SER A 2 -24.93 34.04 42.07
CA SER A 2 -24.42 33.49 40.84
C SER A 2 -25.20 32.22 40.49
N SER A 3 -25.67 32.08 39.26
CA SER A 3 -26.04 30.77 38.74
C SER A 3 -25.48 30.64 37.34
N SER A 4 -24.55 29.70 37.24
CA SER A 4 -23.66 29.46 36.11
C SER A 4 -24.42 28.76 34.99
N HIS A 5 -24.28 29.28 33.77
CA HIS A 5 -24.57 28.52 32.56
C HIS A 5 -23.55 27.39 32.43
N SER A 6 -23.95 26.16 32.80
CA SER A 6 -23.21 24.95 32.46
C SER A 6 -23.70 24.49 31.09
N THR A 7 -23.00 24.90 30.04
CA THR A 7 -23.12 24.30 28.72
C THR A 7 -22.47 22.94 28.79
N GLU A 8 -23.29 21.90 28.89
CA GLU A 8 -22.85 20.52 28.69
C GLU A 8 -22.34 20.42 27.24
N HIS A 9 -21.01 20.48 27.10
CA HIS A 9 -20.33 20.04 25.89
C HIS A 9 -20.51 18.52 25.82
N ASP A 10 -21.67 18.12 25.32
CA ASP A 10 -21.91 16.76 24.89
C ASP A 10 -20.91 16.52 23.75
N THR A 11 -19.81 15.88 24.10
CA THR A 11 -18.76 15.49 23.16
C THR A 11 -19.36 14.35 22.37
N SER A 12 -20.15 14.72 21.36
CA SER A 12 -20.55 13.84 20.29
C SER A 12 -19.26 13.27 19.73
N MET A 13 -18.93 12.04 20.13
CA MET A 13 -17.99 11.20 19.42
C MET A 13 -18.58 11.03 18.03
N MET A 14 -18.20 11.95 17.15
CA MET A 14 -18.55 11.97 15.75
C MET A 14 -18.09 10.62 15.22
N LYS A 15 -19.03 9.69 15.04
CA LYS A 15 -18.74 8.41 14.40
C LYS A 15 -18.09 8.77 13.08
N PRO A 16 -16.89 8.24 12.76
CA PRO A 16 -16.31 8.46 11.45
C PRO A 16 -17.37 8.07 10.42
N ASP A 17 -17.64 8.96 9.47
CA ASP A 17 -18.66 8.75 8.45
C ASP A 17 -18.37 7.40 7.79
N SER A 18 -19.16 6.39 8.11
CA SER A 18 -18.93 5.02 7.63
C SER A 18 -18.96 4.97 6.10
N SER A 19 -19.66 5.92 5.45
CA SER A 19 -19.64 6.11 4.01
C SER A 19 -18.28 6.59 3.48
N SER A 20 -17.54 7.40 4.25
CA SER A 20 -16.17 7.82 3.91
C SER A 20 -15.22 6.63 3.95
N LEU A 21 -15.34 5.79 4.97
CA LEU A 21 -14.47 4.62 5.12
C LEU A 21 -14.70 3.55 4.05
N VAL A 22 -15.98 3.19 3.80
CA VAL A 22 -16.33 2.24 2.73
C VAL A 22 -15.87 2.78 1.38
N SER A 23 -16.06 4.08 1.11
CA SER A 23 -15.59 4.72 -0.13
C SER A 23 -14.07 4.62 -0.31
N LEU A 24 -13.27 4.79 0.75
CA LEU A 24 -11.81 4.63 0.68
C LEU A 24 -11.41 3.19 0.35
N VAL A 25 -12.04 2.21 1.00
CA VAL A 25 -11.77 0.79 0.74
C VAL A 25 -12.16 0.42 -0.69
N GLU A 26 -13.35 0.81 -1.15
CA GLU A 26 -13.80 0.53 -2.52
C GLU A 26 -12.92 1.19 -3.58
N ARG A 27 -12.46 2.41 -3.35
CA ARG A 27 -11.50 3.08 -4.23
C ARG A 27 -10.17 2.33 -4.25
N GLY A 28 -9.67 1.93 -3.08
CA GLY A 28 -8.44 1.14 -2.98
C GLY A 28 -8.54 -0.16 -3.75
N LEU A 29 -9.67 -0.88 -3.64
CA LEU A 29 -9.92 -2.11 -4.40
C LEU A 29 -9.89 -1.87 -5.91
N ARG A 30 -10.57 -0.82 -6.40
CA ARG A 30 -10.52 -0.47 -7.83
C ARG A 30 -9.10 -0.15 -8.30
N CYS A 31 -8.29 0.54 -7.49
CA CYS A 31 -6.89 0.79 -7.82
C CYS A 31 -6.09 -0.51 -7.95
N ILE A 32 -6.25 -1.46 -7.01
CA ILE A 32 -5.61 -2.78 -7.08
C ILE A 32 -6.04 -3.54 -8.34
N GLU A 33 -7.33 -3.57 -8.65
CA GLU A 33 -7.88 -4.22 -9.85
C GLU A 33 -7.32 -3.62 -11.16
N GLN A 34 -6.98 -2.34 -11.15
CA GLN A 34 -6.37 -1.62 -12.27
C GLN A 34 -4.83 -1.73 -12.29
N GLY A 35 -4.22 -2.38 -11.31
CA GLY A 35 -2.77 -2.51 -11.18
C GLY A 35 -2.07 -1.29 -10.56
N HIS A 36 -2.82 -0.33 -10.02
CA HIS A 36 -2.31 0.83 -9.29
C HIS A 36 -2.07 0.47 -7.81
N TYR A 37 -1.13 -0.46 -7.57
CA TYR A 37 -0.93 -1.05 -6.25
C TYR A 37 -0.49 -0.07 -5.16
N ALA A 38 0.36 0.90 -5.50
CA ALA A 38 0.81 1.93 -4.55
C ALA A 38 -0.35 2.83 -4.09
N GLU A 39 -1.16 3.33 -5.04
CA GLU A 39 -2.33 4.15 -4.74
C GLU A 39 -3.38 3.37 -3.92
N GLY A 40 -3.60 2.10 -4.27
CA GLY A 40 -4.47 1.20 -3.50
C GLY A 40 -4.01 1.04 -2.05
N ALA A 41 -2.71 0.82 -1.83
CA ALA A 41 -2.12 0.69 -0.49
C ALA A 41 -2.27 1.98 0.34
N ASP A 42 -2.06 3.15 -0.27
CA ASP A 42 -2.22 4.43 0.42
C ASP A 42 -3.68 4.65 0.86
N LEU A 43 -4.64 4.27 0.03
CA LEU A 43 -6.08 4.35 0.35
C LEU A 43 -6.47 3.40 1.48
N PHE A 44 -5.95 2.18 1.50
CA PHE A 44 -6.20 1.23 2.59
C PHE A 44 -5.55 1.66 3.90
N LYS A 45 -4.35 2.25 3.85
CA LYS A 45 -3.71 2.84 5.03
C LYS A 45 -4.55 3.99 5.59
N LEU A 46 -5.05 4.88 4.73
CA LEU A 46 -5.93 5.97 5.15
C LEU A 46 -7.25 5.44 5.74
N ALA A 47 -7.84 4.40 5.14
CA ALA A 47 -9.02 3.73 5.69
C ALA A 47 -8.73 3.13 7.07
N ARG A 48 -7.54 2.55 7.24
CA ARG A 48 -7.09 1.96 8.51
C ARG A 48 -6.92 3.00 9.61
N GLU A 49 -6.37 4.16 9.29
CA GLU A 49 -6.19 5.29 10.21
C GLU A 49 -7.53 5.87 10.68
N GLN A 50 -8.59 5.76 9.87
CA GLN A 50 -9.94 6.23 10.20
C GLN A 50 -10.79 5.21 10.99
N LEU A 51 -10.30 3.97 11.19
CA LEU A 51 -11.01 2.97 11.98
C LEU A 51 -10.94 3.27 13.48
N PHE A 52 -12.11 3.46 14.10
CA PHE A 52 -12.23 3.52 15.55
C PHE A 52 -12.00 2.15 16.20
N THR A 53 -11.52 2.16 17.45
CA THR A 53 -11.37 0.96 18.29
C THR A 53 -12.72 0.26 18.48
N GLY A 54 -12.92 -0.87 17.78
CA GLY A 54 -14.16 -1.65 17.81
C GLY A 54 -14.41 -2.50 16.56
N GLN A 55 -13.81 -2.17 15.42
CA GLN A 55 -13.95 -2.93 14.16
C GLN A 55 -12.76 -3.86 13.92
N GLY A 56 -12.51 -4.78 14.86
CA GLY A 56 -11.31 -5.63 14.89
C GLY A 56 -11.10 -6.49 13.63
N GLN A 57 -12.17 -7.01 13.03
CA GLN A 57 -12.08 -7.84 11.81
C GLN A 57 -11.68 -7.01 10.58
N LEU A 58 -12.30 -5.85 10.35
CA LEU A 58 -11.96 -4.98 9.22
C LEU A 58 -10.55 -4.39 9.35
N THR A 59 -10.19 -4.02 10.57
CA THR A 59 -8.82 -3.66 10.97
C THR A 59 -7.82 -4.73 10.55
N ALA A 60 -8.02 -5.98 10.96
CA ALA A 60 -7.10 -7.08 10.66
C ALA A 60 -7.04 -7.41 9.16
N ALA A 61 -8.17 -7.30 8.46
CA ALA A 61 -8.24 -7.51 7.02
C ALA A 61 -7.43 -6.44 6.26
N LEU A 62 -7.56 -5.16 6.61
CA LEU A 62 -6.79 -4.07 6.01
C LEU A 62 -5.30 -4.20 6.32
N ASP A 63 -4.92 -4.56 7.54
CA ASP A 63 -3.51 -4.79 7.90
C ASP A 63 -2.90 -5.92 7.06
N THR A 64 -3.63 -7.03 6.92
CA THR A 64 -3.20 -8.17 6.10
C THR A 64 -3.05 -7.79 4.63
N LEU A 65 -4.02 -7.05 4.08
CA LEU A 65 -3.99 -6.61 2.68
C LEU A 65 -2.85 -5.62 2.41
N ASN A 66 -2.62 -4.68 3.32
CA ASN A 66 -1.50 -3.74 3.25
C ASN A 66 -0.16 -4.47 3.27
N GLN A 67 -0.01 -5.44 4.18
CA GLN A 67 1.21 -6.24 4.26
C GLN A 67 1.46 -7.03 2.97
N ALA A 68 0.43 -7.69 2.43
CA ALA A 68 0.53 -8.43 1.18
C ALA A 68 0.91 -7.52 0.00
N THR A 69 0.31 -6.32 -0.07
CA THR A 69 0.59 -5.35 -1.14
C THR A 69 2.02 -4.82 -1.06
N MET A 70 2.52 -4.52 0.14
CA MET A 70 3.92 -4.11 0.33
C MET A 70 4.90 -5.22 -0.06
N SER A 71 4.64 -6.46 0.37
CA SER A 71 5.47 -7.60 -0.01
C SER A 71 5.46 -7.86 -1.53
N TYR A 72 4.31 -7.68 -2.18
CA TYR A 72 4.21 -7.77 -3.64
C TYR A 72 5.06 -6.70 -4.34
N LEU A 73 4.97 -5.44 -3.90
CA LEU A 73 5.74 -4.34 -4.48
C LEU A 73 7.25 -4.52 -4.30
N ASP A 74 7.67 -5.04 -3.15
CA ASP A 74 9.08 -5.34 -2.87
C ASP A 74 9.62 -6.48 -3.77
N ALA A 75 8.82 -7.55 -3.92
CA ALA A 75 9.16 -8.65 -4.83
C ALA A 75 9.23 -8.17 -6.28
N GLN A 76 8.33 -7.29 -6.71
CA GLN A 76 8.34 -6.72 -8.05
C GLN A 76 9.60 -5.86 -8.29
N ARG A 77 10.00 -5.04 -7.32
CA ARG A 77 11.24 -4.26 -7.38
C ARG A 77 12.45 -5.17 -7.50
N THR A 78 12.54 -6.18 -6.64
CA THR A 78 13.64 -7.15 -6.63
C THR A 78 13.74 -7.89 -7.97
N LEU A 79 12.62 -8.30 -8.55
CA LEU A 79 12.59 -8.94 -9.86
C LEU A 79 13.12 -8.02 -10.97
N LEU A 80 12.74 -6.74 -10.94
CA LEU A 80 13.22 -5.76 -11.93
C LEU A 80 14.73 -5.55 -11.83
N GLU A 81 15.25 -5.42 -10.61
CA GLU A 81 16.70 -5.28 -10.35
C GLU A 81 17.47 -6.52 -10.82
N ALA A 82 16.99 -7.72 -10.48
CA ALA A 82 17.59 -8.97 -10.95
C ALA A 82 17.55 -9.09 -12.48
N SER A 83 16.46 -8.69 -13.11
CA SER A 83 16.32 -8.71 -14.58
C SER A 83 17.32 -7.76 -15.25
N LYS A 84 17.54 -6.58 -14.66
CA LYS A 84 18.54 -5.62 -15.15
C LYS A 84 19.95 -6.21 -15.06
N HIS A 85 20.31 -6.78 -13.92
CA HIS A 85 21.62 -7.40 -13.74
C HIS A 85 21.85 -8.59 -14.66
N LEU A 86 20.82 -9.38 -14.94
CA LEU A 86 20.90 -10.47 -15.91
C LEU A 86 21.21 -9.93 -17.32
N ALA A 87 20.55 -8.86 -17.76
CA ALA A 87 20.81 -8.25 -19.06
C ALA A 87 22.24 -7.68 -19.16
N GLU A 88 22.72 -7.02 -18.12
CA GLU A 88 24.10 -6.52 -18.04
C GLU A 88 25.12 -7.68 -18.14
N SER A 89 24.86 -8.77 -17.41
CA SER A 89 25.72 -9.95 -17.42
C SER A 89 25.73 -10.68 -18.77
N ASP A 90 24.58 -10.74 -19.46
CA ASP A 90 24.49 -11.32 -20.80
C ASP A 90 25.34 -10.52 -21.80
N VAL A 91 25.24 -9.18 -21.78
CA VAL A 91 26.07 -8.31 -22.63
C VAL A 91 27.56 -8.53 -22.37
N GLU A 92 27.96 -8.58 -21.10
CA GLU A 92 29.36 -8.84 -20.73
C GLU A 92 29.81 -10.23 -21.21
N GLN A 93 29.01 -11.26 -20.99
CA GLN A 93 29.33 -12.62 -21.43
C GLN A 93 29.50 -12.69 -22.95
N GLN A 94 28.58 -12.09 -23.72
CA GLN A 94 28.67 -12.04 -25.18
C GLN A 94 29.93 -11.30 -25.65
N ALA A 95 30.31 -10.21 -24.97
CA ALA A 95 31.54 -9.49 -25.27
C ALA A 95 32.79 -10.36 -25.05
N GLN A 96 32.85 -11.10 -23.94
CA GLN A 96 33.96 -12.02 -23.66
C GLN A 96 34.03 -13.17 -24.67
N ILE A 97 32.89 -13.76 -25.04
CA ILE A 97 32.82 -14.79 -26.08
C ILE A 97 33.31 -14.24 -27.43
N ALA A 98 32.89 -13.02 -27.80
CA ALA A 98 33.31 -12.39 -29.03
C ALA A 98 34.82 -12.08 -29.04
N ALA A 99 35.38 -11.65 -27.91
CA ALA A 99 36.81 -11.45 -27.75
C ALA A 99 37.58 -12.76 -27.93
N LEU A 100 37.12 -13.85 -27.29
CA LEU A 100 37.73 -15.18 -27.44
C LEU A 100 37.70 -15.66 -28.90
N LYS A 101 36.57 -15.49 -29.60
CA LYS A 101 36.43 -15.85 -31.01
C LYS A 101 37.41 -15.12 -31.94
N LYS A 102 37.85 -13.91 -31.59
CA LYS A 102 38.83 -13.15 -32.39
C LYS A 102 40.28 -13.65 -32.24
N LEU A 103 40.54 -14.46 -31.22
CA LEU A 103 41.87 -15.04 -30.96
C LEU A 103 42.05 -16.42 -31.64
N LEU A 104 40.97 -16.99 -32.17
CA LEU A 104 40.95 -18.22 -32.95
C LEU A 104 41.01 -17.88 -34.44
#